data_AF-A0A946IL01-F1
#
_entry.id   AF-A0A946IL01-F1
#
_cell.length_a   1.000
_cell.length_b   1.000
_cell.length_c   1.000
_cell.angle_alpha   90.00
_cell.angle_beta   90.00
_cell.angle_gamma   90.00
#
_symmetry.space_group_name_H-M   'P 1'
#
loop_
_entity.id
_entity.type
_entity.pdbx_description
1 polymer ?
#
loop_
_entity_poly.entity_id
_entity_poly.type
_entity_poly.pdbx_seq_one_letter_code
_entity_poly.pdbx_strand_id
1 'polypeptide(L)'
;MSDLFLSSVAARAISKNKPKPGKTIFDRYKQVTLDRLSQSITALENRLDKDLNDKSVVKSYMWRVINKSKNDEVIEVWLKVGRMLAYIDANEKKLQFSPEVALEWLKDIHSLVSSCEPDKGVGEYLHRLAVSQSWPKTPPHEKDMHTWKYHAGLDKIVPSKTTKEERDLEMMNSSDSLAPK
;
A
#
# COMPACT_ATOMS: atom_id res chain seq x y z
N MET A 1 -41.41 -2.73 -28.56
CA MET A 1 -39.94 -2.88 -28.65
C MET A 1 -39.34 -1.53 -28.33
N SER A 2 -38.82 -1.38 -27.12
CA SER A 2 -38.04 -0.21 -26.68
C SER A 2 -37.22 -0.69 -25.49
N ASP A 3 -35.96 -0.94 -25.80
CA ASP A 3 -34.93 -1.52 -24.96
C ASP A 3 -34.21 -0.44 -24.15
N LEU A 4 -33.52 -0.90 -23.09
CA LEU A 4 -32.39 -0.28 -22.39
C LEU A 4 -32.67 0.82 -21.35
N PHE A 5 -32.97 0.38 -20.13
CA PHE A 5 -32.45 1.02 -18.91
C PHE A 5 -31.72 -0.02 -18.04
N LEU A 6 -30.49 -0.34 -18.43
CA LEU A 6 -29.53 -0.98 -17.53
C LEU A 6 -28.94 0.10 -16.60
N SER A 7 -29.63 0.34 -15.49
CA SER A 7 -29.06 1.05 -14.34
C SER A 7 -28.03 0.13 -13.66
N SER A 8 -26.81 0.15 -14.20
CA SER A 8 -25.63 -0.44 -13.56
C SER A 8 -25.18 0.47 -12.41
N VAL A 9 -25.90 0.42 -11.29
CA VAL A 9 -25.33 0.82 -10.02
C VAL A 9 -24.26 -0.20 -9.69
N ALA A 10 -23.02 0.13 -10.06
CA ALA A 10 -21.84 -0.65 -9.77
C ALA A 10 -21.66 -0.76 -8.25
N ALA A 11 -22.31 -1.75 -7.65
CA ALA A 11 -21.98 -2.29 -6.36
C ALA A 11 -20.59 -2.94 -6.46
N ARG A 12 -19.53 -2.12 -6.38
CA ARG A 12 -18.17 -2.60 -6.11
C ARG A 12 -18.14 -3.04 -4.65
N ALA A 13 -18.61 -4.26 -4.43
CA ALA A 13 -18.27 -5.03 -3.25
C ALA A 13 -16.75 -5.02 -3.12
N ILE A 14 -16.24 -4.44 -2.04
CA ILE A 14 -14.85 -4.60 -1.63
C ILE A 14 -14.71 -6.08 -1.28
N SER A 15 -14.32 -6.86 -2.29
CA SER A 15 -13.85 -8.23 -2.10
C SER A 15 -12.78 -8.16 -1.03
N LYS A 16 -13.06 -8.78 0.13
CA LYS A 16 -12.03 -9.11 1.11
C LYS A 16 -11.04 -9.98 0.37
N ASN A 17 -9.98 -9.38 -0.17
CA ASN A 17 -9.00 -10.03 -1.03
C ASN A 17 -8.34 -11.19 -0.25
N LYS A 18 -8.94 -12.38 -0.34
CA LYS A 18 -8.19 -13.62 -0.22
C LYS A 18 -7.17 -13.63 -1.37
N PRO A 19 -5.90 -13.99 -1.15
CA PRO A 19 -4.90 -14.01 -2.20
C PRO A 19 -5.41 -14.92 -3.33
N LYS A 20 -5.51 -14.39 -4.56
CA LYS A 20 -5.65 -15.27 -5.73
C LYS A 20 -4.40 -16.15 -5.78
N PRO A 21 -4.53 -17.48 -5.90
CA PRO A 21 -3.36 -18.35 -6.01
C PRO A 21 -2.53 -17.90 -7.22
N GLY A 22 -1.22 -17.72 -7.01
CA GLY A 22 -0.27 -17.37 -8.07
C GLY A 22 0.23 -15.90 -8.10
N LYS A 23 -0.36 -14.97 -7.34
CA LYS A 23 0.21 -13.61 -7.23
C LYS A 23 1.29 -13.52 -6.17
N THR A 24 2.42 -12.92 -6.52
CA THR A 24 3.52 -12.61 -5.61
C THR A 24 3.10 -11.57 -4.57
N ILE A 25 3.87 -11.41 -3.48
CA ILE A 25 3.64 -10.32 -2.51
C ILE A 25 3.68 -8.97 -3.24
N PHE A 26 4.68 -8.74 -4.09
CA PHE A 26 4.82 -7.52 -4.84
C PHE A 26 3.61 -7.24 -5.73
N ASP A 27 3.18 -8.21 -6.56
CA ASP A 27 2.03 -8.03 -7.47
C ASP A 27 0.77 -7.64 -6.73
N ARG A 28 0.55 -8.25 -5.56
CA ARG A 28 -0.61 -7.95 -4.72
C ARG A 28 -0.59 -6.51 -4.24
N TYR A 29 0.53 -6.04 -3.69
CA TYR A 29 0.62 -4.68 -3.15
C TYR A 29 0.71 -3.63 -4.26
N LYS A 30 1.39 -3.91 -5.37
CA LYS A 30 1.39 -3.07 -6.57
C LYS A 30 -0.02 -2.86 -7.08
N GLN A 31 -0.79 -3.93 -7.29
CA GLN A 31 -2.17 -3.83 -7.74
C GLN A 31 -3.04 -3.00 -6.79
N VAL A 32 -3.01 -3.28 -5.48
CA VAL A 32 -3.79 -2.51 -4.50
C VAL A 32 -3.39 -1.02 -4.48
N THR A 33 -2.11 -0.72 -4.70
CA THR A 33 -1.61 0.65 -4.75
C THR A 33 -2.12 1.36 -6.00
N LEU A 34 -2.05 0.72 -7.16
CA LEU A 34 -2.60 1.25 -8.42
C LEU A 34 -4.11 1.49 -8.32
N ASP A 35 -4.88 0.51 -7.82
CA ASP A 35 -6.34 0.65 -7.65
C ASP A 35 -6.71 1.87 -6.78
N ARG A 36 -5.91 2.17 -5.75
CA ARG A 36 -6.11 3.32 -4.87
C ARG A 36 -5.66 4.64 -5.51
N LEU A 37 -4.59 4.63 -6.28
CA LEU A 37 -4.14 5.77 -7.06
C LEU A 37 -5.21 6.15 -8.09
N SER A 38 -5.72 5.20 -8.88
CA SER A 38 -6.78 5.49 -9.86
C SER A 38 -8.04 6.06 -9.18
N GLN A 39 -8.47 5.50 -8.05
CA GLN A 39 -9.58 6.06 -7.27
C GLN A 39 -9.32 7.48 -6.78
N SER A 40 -8.09 7.77 -6.35
CA SER A 40 -7.70 9.09 -5.85
C SER A 40 -7.60 10.12 -6.98
N ILE A 41 -7.11 9.71 -8.16
CA ILE A 41 -7.07 10.52 -9.39
C ILE A 41 -8.51 10.89 -9.79
N THR A 42 -9.38 9.90 -9.97
CA THR A 42 -10.79 10.15 -10.33
C THR A 42 -11.51 11.01 -9.28
N ALA A 43 -11.19 10.86 -8.00
CA ALA A 43 -11.77 11.70 -6.95
C ALA A 43 -11.34 13.18 -7.07
N LEU A 44 -10.10 13.44 -7.50
CA LEU A 44 -9.59 14.80 -7.67
C LEU A 44 -10.07 15.41 -9.00
N GLU A 45 -10.11 14.64 -10.09
CA GLU A 45 -10.69 15.07 -11.37
C GLU A 45 -12.15 15.52 -11.19
N ASN A 46 -12.98 14.66 -10.59
CA ASN A 46 -14.37 15.00 -10.29
C ASN A 46 -14.52 16.23 -9.38
N ARG A 47 -13.52 16.53 -8.55
CA ARG A 47 -13.54 17.73 -7.69
C ARG A 47 -13.21 18.98 -8.50
N LEU A 48 -12.27 18.91 -9.43
CA LEU A 48 -11.91 20.00 -10.32
C LEU A 48 -13.03 20.34 -11.32
N ASP A 49 -13.75 19.31 -11.78
CA ASP A 49 -14.87 19.48 -12.71
C ASP A 49 -16.14 20.05 -12.03
N LYS A 50 -16.26 19.88 -10.71
CA LYS A 50 -17.37 20.45 -9.92
C LYS A 50 -16.99 21.84 -9.45
N ASP A 51 -17.97 22.75 -9.48
CA ASP A 51 -17.78 24.10 -8.93
C ASP A 51 -17.27 24.02 -7.48
N LEU A 52 -16.16 24.71 -7.19
CA LEU A 52 -15.38 24.65 -5.93
C LEU A 52 -16.23 24.94 -4.67
N ASN A 53 -17.44 25.46 -4.85
CA ASN A 53 -18.43 25.73 -3.81
C ASN A 53 -19.10 24.47 -3.24
N ASP A 54 -18.97 23.31 -3.89
CA ASP A 54 -19.44 22.05 -3.32
C ASP A 54 -18.54 21.62 -2.14
N LYS A 55 -19.03 21.89 -0.93
CA LYS A 55 -18.36 21.56 0.34
C LYS A 55 -18.33 20.06 0.63
N SER A 56 -18.76 19.20 -0.30
CA SER A 56 -18.73 17.76 -0.10
C SER A 56 -17.33 17.28 0.27
N VAL A 57 -17.24 16.55 1.39
CA VAL A 57 -15.99 15.95 1.86
C VAL A 57 -15.64 14.81 0.91
N VAL A 58 -14.74 15.08 -0.03
CA VAL A 58 -14.21 14.06 -0.93
C VAL A 58 -13.23 13.18 -0.14
N LYS A 59 -13.60 11.92 0.07
CA LYS A 59 -12.70 10.93 0.67
C LYS A 59 -11.75 10.41 -0.40
N SER A 60 -10.46 10.46 -0.12
CA SER A 60 -9.39 9.95 -1.00
C SER A 60 -8.42 9.08 -0.20
N TYR A 61 -7.73 8.18 -0.89
CA TYR A 61 -6.72 7.30 -0.30
C TYR A 61 -5.34 7.95 -0.24
N MET A 62 -5.08 8.93 -1.11
CA MET A 62 -3.74 9.46 -1.41
C MET A 62 -3.66 10.99 -1.30
N TRP A 63 -4.74 11.67 -0.95
CA TRP A 63 -4.71 13.12 -0.78
C TRP A 63 -5.84 13.64 0.14
N ARG A 64 -5.70 14.87 0.61
CA ARG A 64 -6.77 15.65 1.26
C ARG A 64 -6.60 17.14 0.98
N VAL A 65 -7.71 17.87 1.00
CA VAL A 65 -7.69 19.33 1.03
C VAL A 65 -7.29 19.80 2.43
N ILE A 66 -6.27 20.66 2.52
CA ILE A 66 -5.83 21.26 3.79
C ILE A 66 -6.17 22.76 3.88
N ASN A 67 -6.31 23.45 2.75
CA ASN A 67 -6.82 24.81 2.65
C ASN A 67 -7.88 24.87 1.55
N LYS A 68 -9.04 25.49 1.82
CA LYS A 68 -10.19 25.60 0.90
C LYS A 68 -10.39 27.03 0.35
N SER A 69 -9.40 27.90 0.46
CA SER A 69 -9.45 29.24 -0.15
C SER A 69 -9.64 29.09 -1.66
N LYS A 70 -10.57 29.83 -2.25
CA LYS A 70 -10.87 29.76 -3.69
C LYS A 70 -9.64 30.05 -4.56
N ASN A 71 -8.73 30.90 -4.09
CA ASN A 71 -7.54 31.32 -4.82
C ASN A 71 -6.26 30.63 -4.32
N ASP A 72 -6.32 29.94 -3.17
CA ASP A 72 -5.15 29.33 -2.51
C ASP A 72 -5.51 27.94 -1.97
N GLU A 73 -6.28 27.16 -2.73
CA GLU A 73 -6.58 25.77 -2.34
C GLU A 73 -5.27 24.98 -2.32
N VAL A 74 -5.05 24.25 -1.23
CA VAL A 74 -3.86 23.42 -1.07
C VAL A 74 -4.28 22.00 -0.82
N ILE A 75 -3.74 21.10 -1.64
CA ILE A 75 -3.90 19.66 -1.54
C ILE A 75 -2.63 19.05 -0.95
N GLU A 76 -2.77 18.33 0.15
CA GLU A 76 -1.71 17.48 0.69
C GLU A 76 -1.83 16.09 0.05
N VAL A 77 -0.79 15.62 -0.63
CA VAL A 77 -0.72 14.30 -1.27
C VAL A 77 0.24 13.37 -0.54
N TRP A 78 0.04 12.05 -0.66
CA TRP A 78 0.93 11.00 -0.13
C TRP A 78 0.78 9.70 -0.90
N LEU A 79 1.76 8.80 -0.78
CA LEU A 79 1.69 7.45 -1.33
C LEU A 79 1.55 6.39 -0.23
N LYS A 80 0.49 5.58 -0.30
CA LYS A 80 0.21 4.49 0.65
C LYS A 80 0.32 3.11 0.03
N VAL A 81 1.36 2.38 0.38
CA VAL A 81 1.59 0.98 -0.02
C VAL A 81 1.01 0.06 1.04
N GLY A 82 -0.16 -0.51 0.79
CA GLY A 82 -0.86 -1.32 1.78
C GLY A 82 -1.29 -0.51 3.00
N ARG A 83 -0.71 -0.77 4.17
CA ARG A 83 -0.93 0.04 5.39
C ARG A 83 0.15 1.10 5.63
N MET A 84 1.27 1.05 4.92
CA MET A 84 2.43 1.91 5.15
C MET A 84 2.40 3.16 4.26
N LEU A 85 2.85 4.29 4.80
CA LEU A 85 3.17 5.49 4.01
C LEU A 85 4.59 5.37 3.47
N ALA A 86 4.72 5.50 2.16
CA ALA A 86 5.99 5.53 1.46
C ALA A 86 6.61 6.93 1.57
N TYR A 87 7.94 6.97 1.62
CA TYR A 87 8.69 8.19 1.34
C TYR A 87 8.56 8.49 -0.16
N ILE A 88 8.25 9.74 -0.47
CA ILE A 88 8.03 10.27 -1.82
C ILE A 88 9.10 11.29 -2.23
N ASP A 89 9.93 11.71 -1.26
CA ASP A 89 11.16 12.44 -1.44
C ASP A 89 12.18 11.98 -0.37
N ALA A 90 13.41 12.53 -0.35
CA ALA A 90 14.54 12.12 0.48
C ALA A 90 14.18 11.86 1.95
N ASN A 91 13.23 12.60 2.53
CA ASN A 91 12.66 12.32 3.86
C ASN A 91 11.17 12.66 4.01
N GLU A 92 10.49 13.00 2.93
CA GLU A 92 9.10 13.45 3.01
C GLU A 92 8.14 12.32 2.62
N LYS A 93 7.07 12.17 3.40
CA LYS A 93 5.97 11.23 3.12
C LYS A 93 4.75 11.92 2.53
N LYS A 94 4.77 13.24 2.51
CA LYS A 94 3.66 14.10 2.11
C LYS A 94 4.19 15.34 1.43
N LEU A 95 3.52 15.76 0.38
CA LEU A 95 3.83 16.98 -0.36
C LEU A 95 2.56 17.83 -0.46
N GLN A 96 2.72 19.13 -0.69
CA GLN A 96 1.62 20.08 -0.80
C GLN A 96 1.68 20.78 -2.14
N PHE A 97 0.55 20.82 -2.84
CA PHE A 97 0.43 21.35 -4.20
C PHE A 97 -0.87 22.12 -4.38
N SER A 98 -0.95 22.92 -5.44
CA SER A 98 -2.24 23.34 -5.98
C SER A 98 -3.02 22.12 -6.52
N PRO A 99 -4.34 22.20 -6.66
CA PRO A 99 -5.15 21.08 -7.13
C PRO A 99 -4.71 20.46 -8.46
N GLU A 100 -4.32 21.28 -9.44
CA GLU A 100 -3.91 20.85 -10.77
C GLU A 100 -2.57 20.11 -10.71
N VAL A 101 -1.60 20.67 -9.99
CA VAL A 101 -0.27 20.05 -9.81
C VAL A 101 -0.37 18.76 -8.99
N ALA A 102 -1.27 18.71 -8.00
CA ALA A 102 -1.55 17.48 -7.25
C ALA A 102 -2.10 16.36 -8.16
N LEU A 103 -2.95 16.71 -9.13
CA LEU A 103 -3.50 15.75 -10.08
C LEU A 103 -2.43 15.18 -11.01
N GLU A 104 -1.57 16.04 -11.56
CA GLU A 104 -0.43 15.63 -12.38
C GLU A 104 0.51 14.72 -11.59
N TRP A 105 0.87 15.11 -10.37
CA TRP A 105 1.69 14.30 -9.48
C TRP A 105 1.09 12.89 -9.25
N LEU A 106 -0.22 12.79 -8.99
CA LEU A 106 -0.88 11.50 -8.81
C LEU A 106 -0.82 10.62 -10.07
N LYS A 107 -0.95 11.23 -11.26
CA LYS A 107 -0.84 10.53 -12.55
C LYS A 107 0.59 10.04 -12.80
N ASP A 108 1.58 10.86 -12.50
CA ASP A 108 2.99 10.50 -12.62
C ASP A 108 3.36 9.36 -11.69
N ILE A 109 2.94 9.43 -10.43
CA ILE A 109 3.14 8.34 -9.46
C ILE A 109 2.41 7.06 -9.89
N HIS A 110 1.20 7.17 -10.44
CA HIS A 110 0.51 6.01 -11.01
C HIS A 110 1.31 5.37 -12.15
N SER A 111 1.84 6.17 -13.08
CA SER A 111 2.67 5.71 -14.19
C SER A 111 3.95 5.02 -13.67
N LEU A 112 4.64 5.65 -12.72
CA LEU A 112 5.83 5.13 -12.07
C LEU A 112 5.57 3.79 -11.37
N VAL A 113 4.53 3.70 -10.54
CA VAL A 113 4.18 2.44 -9.85
C VAL A 113 3.81 1.35 -10.85
N SER A 114 3.15 1.70 -11.96
CA SER A 114 2.76 0.75 -13.00
C SER A 114 3.98 0.13 -13.70
N SER A 115 5.04 0.91 -13.93
CA SER A 115 6.28 0.44 -14.56
C SER A 115 7.27 -0.21 -13.60
N CYS A 116 7.05 -0.13 -12.28
CA CYS A 116 7.98 -0.70 -11.30
C CYS A 116 8.13 -2.23 -11.39
N GLU A 117 9.36 -2.69 -11.25
CA GLU A 117 9.75 -4.09 -11.06
C GLU A 117 10.33 -4.29 -9.65
N PRO A 118 10.08 -5.44 -8.97
CA PRO A 118 10.39 -5.62 -7.55
C PRO A 118 11.87 -5.55 -7.20
N ASP A 119 12.77 -5.69 -8.17
CA ASP A 119 14.22 -5.76 -8.01
C ASP A 119 14.94 -4.50 -8.53
N LYS A 120 14.20 -3.42 -8.87
CA LYS A 120 14.77 -2.22 -9.48
C LYS A 120 14.24 -0.93 -8.86
N GLY A 121 15.16 -0.05 -8.46
CA GLY A 121 14.89 1.34 -8.10
C GLY A 121 13.73 1.50 -7.12
N VAL A 122 12.70 2.27 -7.53
CA VAL A 122 11.49 2.50 -6.74
C VAL A 122 10.74 1.21 -6.43
N GLY A 123 10.71 0.25 -7.36
CA GLY A 123 10.02 -1.02 -7.18
C GLY A 123 10.63 -1.88 -6.07
N GLU A 124 11.96 -1.84 -5.89
CA GLU A 124 12.63 -2.48 -4.75
C GLU A 124 12.18 -1.88 -3.41
N TYR A 125 12.07 -0.56 -3.34
CA TYR A 125 11.55 0.09 -2.15
C TYR A 125 10.10 -0.30 -1.84
N LEU A 126 9.23 -0.28 -2.86
CA LEU A 126 7.84 -0.71 -2.71
C LEU A 126 7.74 -2.18 -2.31
N HIS A 127 8.62 -3.03 -2.82
CA HIS A 127 8.70 -4.45 -2.46
C HIS A 127 9.09 -4.67 -1.01
N ARG A 128 10.13 -3.98 -0.52
CA ARG A 128 10.51 -4.01 0.91
C ARG A 128 9.35 -3.60 1.82
N LEU A 129 8.60 -2.55 1.43
CA LEU A 129 7.39 -2.16 2.15
C LEU A 129 6.32 -3.25 2.10
N ALA A 130 6.12 -3.92 0.97
CA ALA A 130 5.15 -4.99 0.81
C ALA A 130 5.50 -6.23 1.67
N VAL A 131 6.76 -6.65 1.69
CA VAL A 131 7.23 -7.79 2.49
C VAL A 131 7.10 -7.50 3.99
N SER A 132 7.55 -6.32 4.46
CA SER A 132 7.55 -5.97 5.89
C SER A 132 6.16 -5.99 6.54
N GLN A 133 5.11 -5.80 5.75
CA GLN A 133 3.73 -5.81 6.23
C GLN A 133 2.97 -7.12 5.94
N SER A 134 3.62 -8.11 5.32
CA SER A 134 2.99 -9.39 4.94
C SER A 134 3.18 -10.52 5.95
N TRP A 135 4.01 -10.32 6.97
CA TRP A 135 4.28 -11.33 8.01
C TRP A 135 3.02 -11.74 8.77
N PRO A 136 2.69 -13.05 8.79
CA PRO A 136 1.62 -13.57 9.61
C PRO A 136 1.88 -13.31 11.10
N LYS A 137 0.82 -13.01 11.85
CA LYS A 137 0.93 -12.74 13.29
C LYS A 137 0.96 -13.99 14.16
N THR A 138 0.50 -15.11 13.61
CA THR A 138 0.42 -16.39 14.31
C THR A 138 1.52 -17.32 13.83
N PRO A 139 2.02 -18.23 14.68
CA PRO A 139 2.96 -19.26 14.24
C PRO A 139 2.40 -20.12 13.10
N PRO A 140 3.25 -20.77 12.30
CA PRO A 140 2.79 -21.74 11.32
C PRO A 140 2.02 -22.89 12.00
N HIS A 141 0.99 -23.40 11.32
CA HIS A 141 0.24 -24.57 11.77
C HIS A 141 0.82 -25.88 11.26
N GLU A 142 1.79 -25.82 10.36
CA GLU A 142 2.43 -26.99 9.76
C GLU A 142 3.31 -27.71 10.78
N LYS A 143 3.25 -29.05 10.77
CA LYS A 143 4.01 -29.89 11.71
C LYS A 143 5.51 -29.61 11.57
N ASP A 144 6.18 -29.43 12.71
CA ASP A 144 7.63 -29.14 12.83
C ASP A 144 8.08 -27.80 12.20
N MET A 145 7.15 -26.93 11.80
CA MET A 145 7.42 -25.57 11.34
C MET A 145 7.08 -24.58 12.44
N HIS A 146 8.06 -23.83 12.93
CA HIS A 146 7.90 -22.96 14.09
C HIS A 146 8.12 -21.48 13.76
N THR A 147 8.69 -21.18 12.60
CA THR A 147 8.99 -19.81 12.18
C THR A 147 8.47 -19.56 10.76
N TRP A 148 8.29 -18.29 10.42
CA TRP A 148 8.05 -17.87 9.04
C TRP A 148 9.38 -17.44 8.43
N LYS A 149 9.61 -17.72 7.15
CA LYS A 149 10.73 -17.17 6.39
C LYS A 149 10.23 -16.59 5.06
N TYR A 150 10.87 -15.50 4.64
CA TYR A 150 10.63 -14.92 3.33
C TYR A 150 11.45 -15.67 2.27
N HIS A 151 10.80 -16.15 1.22
CA HIS A 151 11.41 -16.88 0.12
C HIS A 151 11.45 -16.00 -1.14
N ALA A 152 12.60 -15.37 -1.39
CA ALA A 152 12.76 -14.38 -2.47
C ALA A 152 12.37 -14.93 -3.85
N GLY A 153 12.78 -16.15 -4.20
CA GLY A 153 12.48 -16.75 -5.52
C GLY A 153 11.00 -17.06 -5.76
N LEU A 154 10.17 -17.07 -4.71
CA LEU A 154 8.71 -17.26 -4.83
C LEU A 154 7.94 -15.98 -4.51
N ASP A 155 8.65 -14.94 -4.03
CA ASP A 155 8.12 -13.74 -3.41
C ASP A 155 6.92 -14.03 -2.47
N LYS A 156 7.18 -14.90 -1.49
CA LYS A 156 6.19 -15.41 -0.53
C LYS A 156 6.80 -15.57 0.86
N ILE A 157 5.95 -15.51 1.87
CA ILE A 157 6.29 -15.90 3.23
C ILE A 157 5.80 -17.33 3.45
N VAL A 158 6.73 -18.23 3.78
CA VAL A 158 6.50 -19.66 3.91
C VAL A 158 6.89 -20.14 5.30
N PRO A 159 6.25 -21.20 5.83
CA PRO A 159 6.69 -21.84 7.06
C PRO A 159 8.10 -22.40 6.94
N SER A 160 8.85 -22.35 8.04
CA SER A 160 10.21 -22.90 8.15
C SER A 160 10.40 -23.62 9.48
N LYS A 161 11.27 -24.63 9.44
CA LYS A 161 11.83 -25.24 10.64
C LYS A 161 12.81 -24.25 11.29
N THR A 162 12.85 -24.21 12.61
CA THR A 162 13.91 -23.51 13.36
C THR A 162 15.17 -24.37 13.31
N THR A 163 16.27 -23.80 12.79
CA THR A 163 17.56 -24.51 12.80
C THR A 163 18.07 -24.64 14.24
N LYS A 164 18.97 -25.62 14.49
CA LYS A 164 19.57 -25.82 15.81
C LYS A 164 20.35 -24.57 16.26
N GLU A 165 21.06 -23.93 15.34
CA GLU A 165 21.81 -22.69 15.55
C GLU A 165 20.91 -21.51 15.96
N GLU A 166 19.72 -21.36 15.37
CA GLU A 166 18.75 -20.32 15.75
C GLU A 166 18.21 -20.54 17.18
N ARG A 167 18.03 -21.79 17.60
CA ARG A 167 17.64 -22.12 18.99
C ARG A 167 18.75 -21.85 19.99
N ASP A 168 19.99 -22.17 19.64
CA ASP A 168 21.13 -21.98 20.53
C ASP A 168 21.42 -20.48 20.77
N LEU A 169 21.19 -19.61 19.77
CA LEU A 169 21.26 -18.14 19.89
C LEU A 169 20.14 -17.52 20.74
N GLU A 170 18.90 -18.02 20.65
CA GLU A 170 17.79 -17.55 21.51
C GLU A 170 18.02 -17.92 22.98
N MET A 171 18.63 -19.07 23.27
CA MET A 171 18.99 -19.48 24.63
C MET A 171 20.14 -18.64 25.21
N MET A 172 21.10 -18.19 24.39
CA MET A 172 22.16 -17.28 24.85
C MET A 172 21.62 -15.87 25.17
N ASN A 173 20.74 -15.32 24.33
CA ASN A 173 20.18 -13.98 24.57
C ASN A 173 19.14 -13.93 25.70
N SER A 174 18.53 -15.06 26.06
CA SER A 174 17.59 -15.14 27.19
C SER A 174 18.28 -15.31 28.56
N SER A 175 19.59 -15.58 28.57
CA SER A 175 20.36 -15.82 29.79
C SER A 175 20.99 -14.54 30.39
N ASP A 176 21.06 -13.44 29.63
CA ASP A 176 21.62 -12.15 30.09
C ASP A 176 20.64 -11.29 30.92
N SER A 177 19.40 -11.75 31.14
CA SER A 177 18.41 -11.01 31.96
C SER A 177 18.40 -11.41 33.45
N LEU A 178 19.36 -12.19 33.92
CA LEU A 178 19.52 -12.54 35.33
C LEU A 178 20.90 -12.12 35.86
N ALA A 179 21.15 -10.81 35.88
CA ALA A 179 22.16 -10.26 36.78
C ALA A 179 21.54 -10.15 38.19
N PRO A 180 22.10 -10.81 39.22
CA PRO A 180 21.59 -10.71 40.58
C PRO A 180 21.93 -9.36 41.21
N LYS A 181 21.00 -8.82 42.02
CA LYS A 181 21.31 -7.81 43.05
C LYS A 181 21.59 -8.53 44.37
#